data_AF-A0A1Y1I0U7-F1
#
_entry.id   AF-A0A1Y1I0U7-F1
#
_cell.length_a   1.000
_cell.length_b   1.000
_cell.length_c   1.000
_cell.angle_alpha   90.00
_cell.angle_beta   90.00
_cell.angle_gamma   90.00
#
_symmetry.space_group_name_H-M   'P 1'
#
loop_
_entity.id
_entity.type
_entity.pdbx_description
1 polymer ?
#
loop_
_entity_poly.entity_id
_entity_poly.type
_entity_poly.pdbx_seq_one_letter_code
_entity_poly.pdbx_strand_id
1 'polypeptide(L)'
;MALVHAGCRSMLTSGLAVSPASGMQGALKPRPSSFIGIKSFLAGPQGWTQRQPHMRPSRLPERRPISIRAATVSSNDFKTGLNIVVDGAPYRVQEFLHVKPGKGSAFVRSKLKNYITNNTVEKTFRAGESVEAAEVDKRTKQYTYNDGDQLVFMDMETYEEIRVTKENVGDMNKWLKEGSECEVVIWNGRVLAVELPSSVVLKVTDTDPGVRGDTAQGGSKPCTVETGGTLQVPLFVNIGDDIIIDTKAGSYISRAKDKK
;
A
#
# COMPACT_ATOMS: atom_id res chain seq x y z
N MET A 1 -36.90 -26.60 40.52
CA MET A 1 -36.24 -27.88 40.13
C MET A 1 -34.87 -27.49 39.58
N ALA A 2 -33.90 -27.09 40.40
CA ALA A 2 -33.06 -27.87 41.33
C ALA A 2 -31.85 -28.55 40.64
N LEU A 3 -30.65 -28.13 41.08
CA LEU A 3 -29.30 -28.75 41.00
C LEU A 3 -28.58 -28.77 39.63
N VAL A 4 -27.43 -28.10 39.46
CA VAL A 4 -26.07 -28.31 40.05
C VAL A 4 -25.48 -29.67 39.68
N HIS A 5 -24.45 -29.68 38.83
CA HIS A 5 -23.42 -30.73 38.82
C HIS A 5 -22.03 -30.12 38.59
N ALA A 6 -21.23 -30.22 39.64
CA ALA A 6 -19.78 -30.09 39.64
C ALA A 6 -19.15 -31.49 39.51
N GLY A 7 -17.98 -31.57 38.88
CA GLY A 7 -17.10 -32.74 38.87
C GLY A 7 -15.84 -32.36 38.10
N CYS A 8 -14.74 -31.93 38.75
CA CYS A 8 -13.80 -32.71 39.53
C CYS A 8 -13.14 -33.84 38.72
N ARG A 9 -11.90 -33.61 38.24
CA ARG A 9 -10.84 -34.62 38.34
C ARG A 9 -9.45 -34.01 38.22
N SER A 10 -8.60 -34.55 39.07
CA SER A 10 -7.28 -34.13 39.51
C SER A 10 -6.15 -34.81 38.74
N MET A 11 -5.00 -34.12 38.73
CA MET A 11 -3.61 -34.61 38.95
C MET A 11 -3.04 -35.77 38.12
N LEU A 12 -1.83 -35.52 37.59
CA LEU A 12 -0.56 -36.29 37.75
C LEU A 12 0.39 -35.87 36.59
N THR A 13 1.35 -34.96 36.83
CA THR A 13 2.78 -35.22 37.15
C THR A 13 3.53 -36.09 36.14
N SER A 14 4.49 -35.47 35.43
CA SER A 14 5.83 -36.03 35.21
C SER A 14 6.76 -34.98 34.58
N GLY A 15 7.89 -34.73 35.23
CA GLY A 15 8.97 -33.88 34.74
C GLY A 15 10.14 -34.70 34.20
N LEU A 16 10.94 -34.06 33.34
CA LEU A 16 12.32 -34.38 32.98
C LEU A 16 12.90 -33.08 32.41
N ALA A 17 13.68 -32.29 33.16
CA ALA A 17 15.12 -32.44 33.43
C ALA A 17 16.00 -32.28 32.17
N VAL A 18 16.58 -31.09 31.99
CA VAL A 18 17.83 -30.91 31.23
C VAL A 18 18.72 -29.94 32.01
N SER A 19 19.95 -30.39 32.29
CA SER A 19 21.00 -29.72 33.06
C SER A 19 21.87 -28.77 32.22
N PRO A 20 22.68 -27.91 32.87
CA PRO A 20 23.49 -26.86 32.24
C PRO A 20 24.96 -27.25 32.07
N ALA A 21 25.72 -26.55 31.21
CA ALA A 21 27.18 -26.38 31.38
C ALA A 21 27.81 -25.34 30.42
N SER A 22 28.68 -24.51 31.00
CA SER A 22 29.95 -23.99 30.46
C SER A 22 29.90 -23.07 29.23
N GLY A 23 30.33 -21.80 29.27
CA GLY A 23 31.49 -21.26 29.95
C GLY A 23 32.69 -21.21 28.99
N MET A 24 33.06 -20.02 28.50
CA MET A 24 34.45 -19.61 28.28
C MET A 24 34.55 -18.15 27.84
N GLN A 25 35.10 -17.33 28.75
CA GLN A 25 35.58 -15.98 28.50
C GLN A 25 37.06 -16.08 28.11
N GLY A 26 37.42 -15.54 26.94
CA GLY A 26 38.80 -15.48 26.45
C GLY A 26 39.35 -14.06 26.55
N ALA A 27 40.07 -13.78 27.63
CA ALA A 27 40.91 -12.60 27.80
C ALA A 27 42.30 -12.85 27.17
N LEU A 28 42.81 -11.90 26.38
CA LEU A 28 44.17 -11.95 25.84
C LEU A 28 44.89 -10.59 25.98
N LYS A 29 45.67 -10.54 27.07
CA LYS A 29 47.00 -9.95 27.35
C LYS A 29 47.42 -8.58 26.74
N PRO A 30 47.93 -7.66 27.58
CA PRO A 30 48.77 -6.54 27.13
C PRO A 30 50.23 -6.98 26.92
N ARG A 31 50.94 -6.29 26.00
CA ARG A 31 52.41 -6.39 25.83
C ARG A 31 53.11 -5.12 26.29
N PRO A 32 54.38 -5.22 26.74
CA PRO A 32 54.99 -4.27 27.65
C PRO A 32 55.80 -3.16 26.97
N SER A 33 56.01 -2.13 27.79
CA SER A 33 56.97 -1.03 27.70
C SER A 33 58.44 -1.46 27.56
N SER A 34 59.20 -0.72 26.76
CA SER A 34 60.63 -0.40 26.96
C SER A 34 61.09 0.48 25.78
N PHE A 35 61.97 1.47 25.86
CA PHE A 35 62.96 1.93 26.83
C PHE A 35 63.55 3.25 26.27
N ILE A 36 64.08 4.12 27.13
CA ILE A 36 65.37 4.87 27.05
C ILE A 36 65.72 5.54 25.69
N GLY A 37 66.11 6.81 25.60
CA GLY A 37 66.62 7.73 26.61
C GLY A 37 67.27 8.96 25.97
N ILE A 38 67.87 9.72 26.87
CA ILE A 38 68.52 11.03 26.78
C ILE A 38 69.55 11.14 25.65
N LYS A 39 69.58 12.30 24.97
CA LYS A 39 70.82 13.02 24.66
C LYS A 39 70.54 14.48 24.28
N SER A 40 71.03 15.36 25.15
CA SER A 40 71.35 16.76 24.87
C SER A 40 72.32 16.86 23.69
N PHE A 41 72.14 17.82 22.79
CA PHE A 41 73.27 18.45 22.11
C PHE A 41 72.88 19.85 21.61
N LEU A 42 73.73 20.81 21.98
CA LEU A 42 73.73 22.21 21.55
C LEU A 42 74.11 22.31 20.06
N ALA A 43 73.40 23.16 19.31
CA ALA A 43 73.95 24.07 18.28
C ALA A 43 72.81 24.68 17.45
N GLY A 44 72.67 26.01 17.48
CA GLY A 44 72.12 26.75 16.34
C GLY A 44 73.24 27.06 15.32
N PRO A 45 73.00 27.84 14.25
CA PRO A 45 71.74 28.34 13.71
C PRO A 45 71.61 28.09 12.18
N GLN A 46 70.55 28.65 11.58
CA GLN A 46 70.23 28.75 10.14
C GLN A 46 69.38 27.63 9.55
N GLY A 47 68.07 27.90 9.51
CA GLY A 47 67.08 27.10 8.80
C GLY A 47 65.81 27.92 8.58
N TRP A 48 65.75 28.59 7.43
CA TRP A 48 64.56 28.99 6.67
C TRP A 48 63.21 28.95 7.41
N THR A 49 62.68 30.13 7.70
CA THR A 49 61.32 30.34 8.21
C THR A 49 60.28 29.97 7.15
N GLN A 50 59.97 28.67 6.99
CA GLN A 50 58.73 28.26 6.34
C GLN A 50 57.60 28.35 7.37
N ARG A 51 56.81 29.43 7.27
CA ARG A 51 55.48 29.45 7.88
C ARG A 51 54.67 28.34 7.24
N GLN A 52 54.38 27.27 7.99
CA GLN A 52 53.36 26.34 7.56
C GLN A 52 52.02 27.09 7.57
N PRO A 53 51.30 27.19 6.43
CA PRO A 53 49.92 27.62 6.49
C PRO A 53 49.16 26.53 7.25
N HIS A 54 48.44 26.92 8.29
CA HIS A 54 47.47 26.05 8.93
C HIS A 54 46.54 25.47 7.83
N MET A 55 46.64 24.20 7.51
CA MET A 55 45.59 23.60 6.68
C MET A 55 44.37 23.50 7.57
N ARG A 56 43.43 24.44 7.39
CA ARG A 56 42.09 24.29 7.96
C ARG A 56 41.54 22.99 7.37
N PRO A 57 41.09 22.02 8.18
CA PRO A 57 40.48 20.82 7.64
C PRO A 57 39.34 21.28 6.73
N SER A 58 39.38 20.82 5.47
CA SER A 58 38.28 21.04 4.54
C SER A 58 37.03 20.46 5.21
N ARG A 59 36.08 21.33 5.57
CA ARG A 59 34.74 20.87 5.92
C ARG A 59 34.26 20.12 4.69
N LEU A 60 34.14 18.80 4.81
CA LEU A 60 33.40 18.00 3.86
C LEU A 60 32.05 18.70 3.62
N PRO A 61 31.61 18.86 2.37
CA PRO A 61 30.31 19.47 2.12
C PRO A 61 29.28 18.65 2.91
N GLU A 62 28.64 19.32 3.85
CA GLU A 62 27.57 18.77 4.66
C GLU A 62 26.54 18.19 3.68
N ARG A 63 26.36 16.86 3.73
CA ARG A 63 25.38 16.17 2.89
C ARG A 63 24.02 16.72 3.29
N ARG A 64 23.53 17.70 2.53
CA ARG A 64 22.18 18.24 2.72
C ARG A 64 21.24 17.04 2.65
N PRO A 65 20.39 16.80 3.68
CA PRO A 65 19.38 15.77 3.54
C PRO A 65 18.57 16.10 2.29
N ILE A 66 18.30 15.08 1.47
CA ILE A 66 17.42 15.20 0.32
C ILE A 66 16.07 15.63 0.88
N SER A 67 15.78 16.92 0.83
CA SER A 67 14.46 17.46 1.11
C SER A 67 13.58 16.95 -0.02
N ILE A 68 12.79 15.91 0.25
CA ILE A 68 11.64 15.56 -0.59
C ILE A 68 10.74 16.79 -0.53
N ARG A 69 10.87 17.67 -1.52
CA ARG A 69 9.99 18.83 -1.63
C ARG A 69 8.66 18.26 -2.08
N ALA A 70 7.69 18.18 -1.17
CA ALA A 70 6.30 18.03 -1.56
C ALA A 70 6.03 19.07 -2.66
N ALA A 71 5.78 18.61 -3.88
CA ALA A 71 5.63 19.50 -5.02
C ALA A 71 4.41 20.39 -4.75
N THR A 72 4.59 21.70 -4.67
CA THR A 72 3.48 22.63 -4.48
C THR A 72 2.83 22.93 -5.83
N VAL A 73 1.51 22.81 -5.92
CA VAL A 73 0.73 23.07 -7.13
C VAL A 73 -0.19 24.26 -6.90
N SER A 74 -0.25 25.16 -7.89
CA SER A 74 -1.18 26.29 -7.87
C SER A 74 -2.59 25.83 -8.21
N SER A 75 -3.60 26.42 -7.57
CA SER A 75 -5.02 26.16 -7.87
C SER A 75 -5.38 26.43 -9.34
N ASN A 76 -4.62 27.29 -10.02
CA ASN A 76 -4.79 27.58 -11.45
C ASN A 76 -4.37 26.42 -12.36
N ASP A 77 -3.47 25.55 -11.89
CA ASP A 77 -2.91 24.43 -12.64
C ASP A 77 -3.65 23.11 -12.38
N PHE A 78 -4.81 23.18 -11.71
CA PHE A 78 -5.62 22.01 -11.43
C PHE A 78 -6.09 21.34 -12.71
N LYS A 79 -5.98 20.00 -12.71
CA LYS A 79 -6.41 19.13 -13.79
C LYS A 79 -7.16 17.95 -13.20
N THR A 80 -8.08 17.38 -13.98
CA THR A 80 -8.74 16.13 -13.62
C THR A 80 -7.70 15.02 -13.44
N GLY A 81 -7.76 14.32 -12.32
CA GLY A 81 -6.82 13.26 -11.95
C GLY A 81 -5.61 13.73 -11.15
N LEU A 82 -5.41 15.04 -10.93
CA LEU A 82 -4.35 15.54 -10.05
C LEU A 82 -4.61 15.11 -8.60
N ASN A 83 -3.56 14.69 -7.89
CA ASN A 83 -3.62 14.32 -6.48
C ASN A 83 -3.05 15.46 -5.62
N ILE A 84 -3.84 15.91 -4.66
CA ILE A 84 -3.51 17.04 -3.78
C ILE A 84 -3.74 16.64 -2.32
N VAL A 85 -2.95 17.22 -1.41
CA VAL A 85 -3.19 17.10 0.02
C VAL A 85 -4.07 18.25 0.47
N VAL A 86 -5.18 17.92 1.11
CA VAL A 86 -6.13 18.89 1.64
C VAL A 86 -6.46 18.48 3.06
N ASP A 87 -6.25 19.39 4.01
CA ASP A 87 -6.53 19.17 5.43
C ASP A 87 -5.82 17.91 6.00
N GLY A 88 -4.62 17.62 5.47
CA GLY A 88 -3.79 16.48 5.88
C GLY A 88 -4.15 15.13 5.24
N ALA A 89 -5.16 15.07 4.37
CA ALA A 89 -5.56 13.84 3.67
C ALA A 89 -5.33 13.95 2.15
N PRO A 90 -5.04 12.84 1.45
CA PRO A 90 -4.88 12.82 0.00
C PRO A 90 -6.25 12.81 -0.70
N TYR A 91 -6.40 13.72 -1.65
CA TYR A 91 -7.58 13.86 -2.50
C TYR A 91 -7.22 13.79 -3.97
N ARG A 92 -8.10 13.20 -4.77
CA ARG A 92 -8.05 13.24 -6.24
C ARG A 92 -9.02 14.28 -6.77
N VAL A 93 -8.55 15.17 -7.63
CA VAL A 93 -9.41 16.12 -8.35
C VAL A 93 -10.24 15.35 -9.37
N GLN A 94 -11.57 15.33 -9.21
CA GLN A 94 -12.49 14.76 -10.19
C GLN A 94 -12.86 15.81 -11.25
N GLU A 95 -13.29 16.97 -10.78
CA GLU A 95 -13.76 18.06 -11.63
C GLU A 95 -13.27 19.39 -11.05
N PHE A 96 -13.06 20.37 -11.92
CA PHE A 96 -12.68 21.72 -11.51
C PHE A 96 -13.32 22.74 -12.45
N LEU A 97 -13.68 23.90 -11.88
CA LEU A 97 -14.30 25.00 -12.58
C LEU A 97 -13.61 26.30 -12.20
N HIS A 98 -12.90 26.89 -13.15
CA HIS A 98 -12.33 28.23 -12.98
C HIS A 98 -13.41 29.27 -13.26
N VAL A 99 -13.73 30.07 -12.25
CA VAL A 99 -14.71 31.16 -12.35
C VAL A 99 -14.00 32.50 -12.23
N LYS A 100 -14.18 33.36 -13.25
CA LYS A 100 -13.71 34.75 -13.26
C LYS A 100 -14.93 35.67 -13.16
N PRO A 101 -15.33 36.10 -11.95
CA PRO A 101 -16.47 37.00 -11.80
C PRO A 101 -16.14 38.35 -12.44
N GLY A 102 -17.12 39.00 -13.07
CA GLY A 102 -16.92 40.33 -13.67
C GLY A 102 -16.48 41.40 -12.66
N LYS A 103 -16.72 41.17 -11.36
CA LYS A 103 -16.22 41.95 -10.24
C LYS A 103 -15.81 41.00 -9.10
N GLY A 104 -14.54 41.04 -8.70
CA GLY A 104 -13.98 40.23 -7.61
C GLY A 104 -12.79 39.37 -8.03
N SER A 105 -12.21 38.64 -7.08
CA SER A 105 -11.09 37.72 -7.33
C SER A 105 -11.59 36.43 -8.01
N ALA A 106 -10.81 35.89 -8.94
CA ALA A 106 -11.08 34.58 -9.53
C ALA A 106 -10.94 33.46 -8.48
N PHE A 107 -11.71 32.39 -8.67
CA PHE A 107 -11.67 31.21 -7.82
C PHE A 107 -11.84 29.93 -8.63
N VAL A 108 -11.35 28.83 -8.08
CA VAL A 108 -11.47 27.50 -8.68
C VAL A 108 -12.35 26.67 -7.76
N ARG A 109 -13.52 26.26 -8.23
CA ARG A 109 -14.39 25.33 -7.51
C ARG A 109 -14.04 23.92 -7.96
N SER A 110 -13.67 23.06 -7.03
CA SER A 110 -13.19 21.72 -7.34
C SER A 110 -13.97 20.66 -6.60
N LYS A 111 -14.35 19.60 -7.31
CA LYS A 111 -14.93 18.40 -6.77
C LYS A 111 -13.81 17.39 -6.55
N LEU A 112 -13.56 17.06 -5.29
CA LEU A 112 -12.44 16.27 -4.84
C LEU A 112 -12.94 14.94 -4.26
N LYS A 113 -12.30 13.82 -4.59
CA LYS A 113 -12.57 12.52 -3.97
C LYS A 113 -11.47 12.19 -2.97
N ASN A 114 -11.83 11.95 -1.72
CA ASN A 114 -10.90 11.54 -0.68
C ASN A 114 -10.49 10.07 -0.92
N TYR A 115 -9.19 9.76 -0.86
CA TYR A 115 -8.73 8.38 -1.02
C TYR A 115 -9.00 7.49 0.20
N ILE A 116 -8.99 8.04 1.40
CA ILE A 116 -9.16 7.29 2.66
C ILE A 116 -10.65 6.99 2.89
N THR A 117 -11.50 8.03 2.82
CA THR A 117 -12.93 7.89 3.12
C THR A 117 -13.79 7.58 1.91
N ASN A 118 -13.22 7.61 0.70
CA ASN A 118 -13.95 7.52 -0.59
C ASN A 118 -15.04 8.58 -0.80
N ASN A 119 -15.18 9.56 0.11
CA ASN A 119 -16.18 10.62 0.02
C ASN A 119 -15.78 11.69 -0.99
N THR A 120 -16.78 12.20 -1.71
CA THR A 120 -16.61 13.35 -2.61
C THR A 120 -16.99 14.64 -1.89
N VAL A 121 -16.09 15.62 -1.91
CA VAL A 121 -16.23 16.93 -1.26
C VAL A 121 -16.01 18.02 -2.29
N GLU A 122 -16.81 19.07 -2.24
CA GLU A 122 -16.61 20.27 -3.03
C GLU A 122 -15.85 21.32 -2.21
N LYS A 123 -14.69 21.78 -2.72
CA LYS A 123 -13.88 22.82 -2.09
C LYS A 123 -13.63 23.94 -3.09
N THR A 124 -13.66 25.18 -2.61
CA THR A 124 -13.35 26.35 -3.42
C THR A 124 -12.00 26.91 -3.01
N PHE A 125 -11.10 27.05 -3.98
CA PHE A 125 -9.76 27.60 -3.81
C PHE A 125 -9.72 29.00 -4.42
N ARG A 126 -8.96 29.92 -3.82
CA ARG A 126 -8.68 31.21 -4.46
C ARG A 126 -7.76 30.99 -5.66
N ALA A 127 -7.91 31.77 -6.72
CA ALA A 127 -7.01 31.67 -7.87
C ALA A 127 -5.56 32.00 -7.45
N GLY A 128 -4.62 31.11 -7.78
CA GLY A 128 -3.21 31.24 -7.39
C GLY A 128 -2.87 30.74 -5.98
N GLU A 129 -3.83 30.17 -5.26
CA GLU A 129 -3.57 29.52 -3.97
C GLU A 129 -2.68 28.29 -4.16
N SER A 130 -1.63 28.19 -3.34
CA SER A 130 -0.68 27.09 -3.39
C SER A 130 -1.14 25.93 -2.51
N VAL A 131 -1.27 24.75 -3.09
CA VAL A 131 -1.70 23.52 -2.42
C VAL A 131 -0.61 22.47 -2.57
N GLU A 132 -0.44 21.61 -1.57
CA GLU A 132 0.54 20.51 -1.63
C GLU A 132 0.06 19.42 -2.60
N ALA A 133 0.94 18.93 -3.48
CA ALA A 133 0.67 17.73 -4.27
C ALA A 133 0.82 16.49 -3.39
N ALA A 134 -0.10 15.55 -3.55
CA ALA A 134 0.03 14.22 -2.96
C ALA A 134 0.80 13.32 -3.94
N GLU A 135 1.99 12.87 -3.55
CA GLU A 135 2.75 11.87 -4.29
C GLU A 135 2.14 10.49 -4.05
N VAL A 136 1.23 10.11 -4.93
CA VAL A 136 0.51 8.84 -4.87
C VAL A 136 1.14 7.87 -5.88
N ASP A 137 1.70 6.80 -5.36
CA ASP A 137 2.29 5.73 -6.15
C ASP A 137 1.24 4.68 -6.48
N LYS A 138 1.11 4.36 -7.77
CA LYS A 138 0.29 3.24 -8.24
C LYS A 138 1.23 2.14 -8.71
N ARG A 139 1.18 0.98 -8.06
CA ARG A 139 2.02 -0.18 -8.41
C ARG A 139 1.15 -1.38 -8.72
N THR A 140 1.42 -2.03 -9.86
CA THR A 140 0.78 -3.28 -10.23
C THR A 140 1.38 -4.41 -9.41
N LYS A 141 0.53 -5.15 -8.69
CA LYS A 141 0.93 -6.29 -7.86
C LYS A 141 -0.03 -7.46 -8.10
N GLN A 142 0.46 -8.67 -7.94
CA GLN A 142 -0.33 -9.88 -8.07
C GLN A 142 -0.88 -10.30 -6.71
N TYR A 143 -2.19 -10.55 -6.61
CA TYR A 143 -2.77 -11.12 -5.41
C TYR A 143 -2.35 -12.58 -5.25
N THR A 144 -1.86 -12.96 -4.08
CA THR A 144 -1.32 -14.31 -3.83
C THR A 144 -2.29 -15.15 -3.00
N TYR A 145 -2.57 -14.74 -1.75
CA TYR A 145 -3.45 -15.49 -0.84
C TYR A 145 -4.04 -14.58 0.25
N ASN A 146 -5.02 -15.10 0.97
CA ASN A 146 -5.67 -14.45 2.10
C ASN A 146 -5.07 -14.96 3.42
N ASP A 147 -4.54 -14.04 4.24
CA ASP A 147 -4.01 -14.28 5.58
C ASP A 147 -4.98 -13.74 6.64
N GLY A 148 -6.07 -14.47 6.86
CA GLY A 148 -7.09 -14.14 7.85
C GLY A 148 -7.85 -12.85 7.51
N ASP A 149 -7.42 -11.72 8.05
CA ASP A 149 -8.01 -10.39 7.83
C ASP A 149 -7.19 -9.51 6.86
N GLN A 150 -6.02 -9.99 6.45
CA GLN A 150 -5.14 -9.31 5.51
C GLN A 150 -5.04 -10.11 4.22
N LEU A 151 -4.94 -9.41 3.10
CA LEU A 151 -4.72 -9.95 1.77
C LEU A 151 -3.26 -9.69 1.39
N VAL A 152 -2.58 -10.71 0.90
CA VAL A 152 -1.17 -10.63 0.53
C VAL A 152 -1.04 -10.42 -0.96
N PHE A 153 -0.31 -9.39 -1.35
CA PHE A 153 -0.01 -9.06 -2.73
C PHE A 153 1.50 -9.08 -2.94
N MET A 154 1.96 -9.66 -4.05
CA MET A 154 3.36 -9.75 -4.41
C MET A 154 3.66 -8.83 -5.60
N ASP A 155 4.78 -8.13 -5.53
CA ASP A 155 5.33 -7.41 -6.67
C ASP A 155 6.01 -8.38 -7.65
N MET A 156 5.67 -8.32 -8.94
CA MET A 156 6.26 -9.22 -9.94
C MET A 156 7.66 -8.79 -10.40
N GLU A 157 8.06 -7.54 -10.14
CA GLU A 157 9.39 -7.03 -10.49
C GLU A 157 10.39 -7.24 -9.35
N THR A 158 9.97 -6.96 -8.12
CA THR A 158 10.85 -6.98 -6.93
C THR A 158 10.65 -8.20 -6.03
N TYR A 159 9.57 -8.96 -6.23
CA TYR A 159 9.15 -10.06 -5.35
C TYR A 159 8.90 -9.62 -3.90
N GLU A 160 8.67 -8.32 -3.68
CA GLU A 160 8.29 -7.78 -2.38
C GLU A 160 6.80 -8.03 -2.10
N GLU A 161 6.53 -8.60 -0.93
CA GLU A 161 5.17 -8.81 -0.43
C GLU A 161 4.66 -7.57 0.29
N ILE A 162 3.39 -7.22 0.06
CA ILE A 162 2.67 -6.20 0.80
C ILE A 162 1.38 -6.78 1.36
N ARG A 163 1.10 -6.48 2.62
CA ARG A 163 -0.13 -6.88 3.30
C ARG A 163 -1.12 -5.73 3.29
N VAL A 164 -2.33 -6.02 2.85
CA VAL A 164 -3.41 -5.03 2.73
C VAL A 164 -4.61 -5.52 3.51
N THR A 165 -5.22 -4.66 4.32
CA THR A 165 -6.45 -5.00 5.04
C THR A 165 -7.64 -5.10 4.09
N LYS A 166 -8.62 -5.96 4.39
CA LYS A 166 -9.84 -6.09 3.57
C LYS A 166 -10.62 -4.77 3.44
N GLU A 167 -10.57 -3.92 4.46
CA GLU A 167 -11.19 -2.58 4.43
C GLU A 167 -10.64 -1.70 3.30
N ASN A 168 -9.33 -1.76 3.03
CA ASN A 168 -8.70 -0.98 1.97
C ASN A 168 -9.04 -1.52 0.56
N VAL A 169 -9.43 -2.79 0.43
CA VAL A 169 -9.91 -3.39 -0.83
C VAL A 169 -11.41 -3.12 -1.03
N GLY A 170 -12.16 -3.05 0.06
CA GLY A 170 -13.59 -2.77 0.05
C GLY A 170 -14.42 -3.91 -0.54
N ASP A 171 -15.57 -3.58 -1.13
CA ASP A 171 -16.53 -4.54 -1.68
C ASP A 171 -15.98 -5.38 -2.84
N MET A 172 -14.93 -4.89 -3.51
CA MET A 172 -14.31 -5.56 -4.64
C MET A 172 -13.55 -6.84 -4.24
N ASN A 173 -13.31 -7.06 -2.94
CA ASN A 173 -12.70 -8.29 -2.42
C ASN A 173 -13.43 -9.56 -2.89
N LYS A 174 -14.75 -9.48 -3.11
CA LYS A 174 -15.58 -10.60 -3.61
C LYS A 174 -15.21 -11.04 -5.03
N TRP A 175 -14.52 -10.20 -5.79
CA TRP A 175 -14.12 -10.44 -7.17
C TRP A 175 -12.64 -10.78 -7.31
N LEU A 176 -11.89 -10.82 -6.20
CA LEU A 176 -10.46 -11.01 -6.20
C LEU A 176 -10.10 -12.50 -6.25
N LYS A 177 -9.49 -12.91 -7.36
CA LYS A 177 -9.01 -14.28 -7.57
C LYS A 177 -7.50 -14.37 -7.38
N GLU A 178 -7.04 -15.43 -6.73
CA GLU A 178 -5.60 -15.73 -6.60
C GLU A 178 -4.90 -15.71 -7.96
N GLY A 179 -3.77 -15.04 -8.02
CA GLY A 179 -3.02 -14.80 -9.25
C GLY A 179 -3.50 -13.61 -10.08
N SER A 180 -4.53 -12.87 -9.67
CA SER A 180 -4.97 -11.66 -10.39
C SER A 180 -4.03 -10.48 -10.16
N GLU A 181 -3.75 -9.72 -11.22
CA GLU A 181 -3.02 -8.45 -11.13
C GLU A 181 -3.97 -7.31 -10.74
N CYS A 182 -3.54 -6.49 -9.79
CA CYS A 182 -4.29 -5.34 -9.26
C CYS A 182 -3.35 -4.14 -9.08
N GLU A 183 -3.90 -2.92 -9.16
CA GLU A 183 -3.15 -1.71 -8.84
C GLU A 183 -3.28 -1.38 -7.36
N VAL A 184 -2.18 -1.39 -6.63
CA VAL A 184 -2.12 -0.95 -5.22
C VAL A 184 -1.73 0.52 -5.19
N VAL A 185 -2.58 1.33 -4.57
CA VAL A 185 -2.40 2.78 -4.42
C VAL A 185 -1.75 3.05 -3.06
N ILE A 186 -0.54 3.61 -3.08
CA ILE A 186 0.29 3.86 -1.90
C ILE A 186 0.55 5.37 -1.78
N TRP A 187 0.46 5.89 -0.56
CA TRP A 187 0.81 7.27 -0.25
C TRP A 187 1.54 7.33 1.08
N ASN A 188 2.70 7.99 1.11
CA ASN A 188 3.56 8.10 2.30
C ASN A 188 3.84 6.75 2.98
N GLY A 189 4.05 5.68 2.19
CA GLY A 189 4.29 4.33 2.68
C GLY A 189 3.05 3.60 3.23
N ARG A 190 1.86 4.22 3.20
CA ARG A 190 0.60 3.59 3.60
C ARG A 190 -0.22 3.20 2.37
N VAL A 191 -0.78 1.99 2.38
CA VAL A 191 -1.75 1.56 1.37
C VAL A 191 -3.08 2.29 1.59
N LEU A 192 -3.55 2.96 0.55
CA LEU A 192 -4.82 3.70 0.56
C LEU A 192 -5.96 2.87 -0.01
N ALA A 193 -5.74 2.25 -1.17
CA ALA A 193 -6.77 1.51 -1.89
C ALA A 193 -6.14 0.46 -2.80
N VAL A 194 -6.94 -0.54 -3.18
CA VAL A 194 -6.61 -1.49 -4.24
C VAL A 194 -7.64 -1.34 -5.36
N GLU A 195 -7.17 -1.06 -6.57
CA GLU A 195 -8.00 -0.96 -7.76
C GLU A 195 -7.85 -2.28 -8.56
N LEU A 196 -8.96 -3.01 -8.71
CA LEU A 196 -9.01 -4.17 -9.58
C LEU A 196 -9.16 -3.72 -11.05
N PRO A 197 -8.77 -4.59 -12.01
CA PRO A 197 -9.12 -4.39 -13.41
C PRO A 197 -10.63 -4.18 -13.59
N SER A 198 -11.04 -3.42 -14.61
CA SER A 198 -12.46 -3.11 -14.85
C SER A 198 -13.32 -4.36 -15.06
N SER A 199 -12.72 -5.44 -15.55
CA SER A 199 -13.37 -6.73 -15.70
C SER A 199 -12.48 -7.87 -15.24
N VAL A 200 -13.06 -8.84 -14.54
CA VAL A 200 -12.37 -10.08 -14.13
C VAL A 200 -13.09 -11.29 -14.70
N VAL A 201 -12.34 -12.38 -14.90
CA VAL A 201 -12.88 -13.66 -15.35
C VAL A 201 -12.92 -14.61 -14.17
N LEU A 202 -14.12 -15.02 -13.77
CA LEU A 202 -14.33 -15.94 -12.65
C LEU A 202 -15.16 -17.15 -13.10
N LYS A 203 -14.83 -18.30 -12.52
CA LYS A 203 -15.58 -19.55 -12.75
C LYS A 203 -16.84 -19.59 -11.90
N VAL A 204 -17.95 -20.03 -12.50
CA VAL A 204 -19.20 -20.32 -11.78
C VAL A 204 -19.09 -21.64 -11.02
N THR A 205 -19.28 -21.60 -9.71
CA THR A 205 -19.25 -22.80 -8.85
C THR A 205 -20.64 -23.31 -8.50
N ASP A 206 -21.63 -22.42 -8.43
CA ASP A 206 -23.00 -22.79 -8.06
C ASP A 206 -24.03 -21.88 -8.74
N THR A 207 -25.06 -22.49 -9.33
CA THR A 207 -26.20 -21.80 -9.94
C THR A 207 -27.32 -22.79 -10.25
N ASP A 208 -28.57 -22.35 -10.18
CA ASP A 208 -29.73 -23.19 -10.48
C ASP A 208 -29.77 -23.60 -11.96
N PRO A 209 -30.25 -24.82 -12.30
CA PRO A 209 -30.43 -25.23 -13.68
C PRO A 209 -31.46 -24.33 -14.38
N GLY A 210 -31.07 -23.75 -15.52
CA GLY A 210 -31.95 -22.87 -16.30
C GLY A 210 -33.06 -23.67 -16.97
N VAL A 211 -34.28 -23.64 -16.43
CA VAL A 211 -35.44 -24.26 -17.07
C VAL A 211 -35.88 -23.39 -18.25
N ARG A 212 -35.56 -23.86 -19.46
CA ARG A 212 -35.82 -23.19 -20.74
C ARG A 212 -37.31 -23.10 -21.13
N GLY A 213 -38.21 -23.42 -20.19
CA GLY A 213 -39.60 -23.77 -20.47
C GLY A 213 -40.57 -22.61 -20.66
N ASP A 214 -40.35 -21.43 -20.05
CA ASP A 214 -41.39 -20.40 -20.08
C ASP A 214 -40.87 -18.99 -19.77
N THR A 215 -40.18 -18.32 -20.71
CA THR A 215 -40.01 -16.85 -20.66
C THR A 215 -39.48 -16.29 -21.98
N ALA A 216 -40.39 -15.70 -22.77
CA ALA A 216 -40.06 -14.84 -23.90
C ALA A 216 -39.34 -13.53 -23.52
N GLN A 217 -39.07 -13.29 -22.22
CA GLN A 217 -38.52 -12.05 -21.68
C GLN A 217 -37.15 -12.17 -20.96
N GLY A 218 -36.43 -13.28 -21.09
CA GLY A 218 -35.04 -13.36 -20.60
C GLY A 218 -34.92 -13.16 -19.08
N GLY A 219 -35.10 -14.23 -18.31
CA GLY A 219 -34.88 -14.20 -16.86
C GLY A 219 -33.40 -14.07 -16.48
N SER A 220 -33.16 -13.62 -15.25
CA SER A 220 -31.86 -13.73 -14.57
C SER A 220 -31.99 -14.67 -13.37
N LYS A 221 -30.89 -15.35 -13.04
CA LYS A 221 -30.80 -16.25 -11.89
C LYS A 221 -29.59 -15.89 -11.03
N PRO A 222 -29.64 -16.12 -9.71
CA PRO A 222 -28.48 -15.97 -8.86
C PRO A 222 -27.41 -17.02 -9.21
N CYS A 223 -26.16 -16.61 -9.06
CA CYS A 223 -24.99 -17.41 -9.35
C CYS A 223 -23.88 -17.05 -8.37
N THR A 224 -23.20 -18.07 -7.86
CA THR A 224 -22.02 -17.94 -6.99
C THR A 224 -20.77 -18.31 -7.79
N VAL A 225 -19.74 -17.48 -7.68
CA VAL A 225 -18.43 -17.70 -8.33
C VAL A 225 -17.40 -18.29 -7.37
N GLU A 226 -16.26 -18.73 -7.91
CA GLU A 226 -15.17 -19.39 -7.15
C GLU A 226 -14.63 -18.61 -5.95
N THR A 227 -14.74 -17.28 -5.96
CA THR A 227 -14.35 -16.39 -4.86
C THR A 227 -15.42 -16.27 -3.76
N GLY A 228 -16.60 -16.88 -3.95
CA GLY A 228 -17.76 -16.75 -3.07
C GLY A 228 -18.65 -15.53 -3.35
N GLY A 229 -18.31 -14.71 -4.36
CA GLY A 229 -19.15 -13.60 -4.80
C GLY A 229 -20.46 -14.08 -5.43
N THR A 230 -21.56 -13.37 -5.17
CA THR A 230 -22.88 -13.67 -5.73
C THR A 230 -23.33 -12.58 -6.69
N LEU A 231 -23.80 -12.94 -7.89
CA LEU A 231 -24.35 -12.01 -8.88
C LEU A 231 -25.54 -12.61 -9.65
N GLN A 232 -26.22 -11.77 -10.43
CA GLN A 232 -27.27 -12.21 -11.34
C GLN A 232 -26.69 -12.52 -12.72
N VAL A 233 -27.01 -13.69 -13.26
CA VAL A 233 -26.55 -14.15 -14.58
C VAL A 233 -27.73 -14.61 -15.45
N PRO A 234 -27.61 -14.62 -16.78
CA PRO A 234 -28.63 -15.17 -17.66
C PRO A 234 -28.87 -16.67 -17.45
N LEU A 235 -30.08 -17.15 -17.78
CA LEU A 235 -30.49 -18.54 -17.58
C LEU A 235 -29.58 -19.59 -18.25
N PHE A 236 -28.89 -19.23 -19.33
CA PHE A 236 -28.03 -20.13 -20.09
C PHE A 236 -26.65 -20.40 -19.47
N VAL A 237 -26.25 -19.63 -18.45
CA VAL A 237 -24.97 -19.82 -17.75
C VAL A 237 -25.06 -21.07 -16.88
N ASN A 238 -24.09 -21.97 -16.97
CA ASN A 238 -24.08 -23.20 -16.18
C ASN A 238 -22.87 -23.25 -15.24
N ILE A 239 -22.91 -24.20 -14.30
CA ILE A 239 -21.77 -24.49 -13.42
C ILE A 239 -20.56 -24.87 -14.28
N GLY A 240 -19.40 -24.32 -13.95
CA GLY A 240 -18.14 -24.53 -14.65
C GLY A 240 -17.86 -23.56 -15.81
N ASP A 241 -18.84 -22.75 -16.21
CA ASP A 241 -18.61 -21.68 -17.18
C ASP A 241 -17.73 -20.56 -16.59
N ASP A 242 -16.85 -20.01 -17.42
CA ASP A 242 -16.05 -18.83 -17.09
C ASP A 242 -16.79 -17.57 -17.56
N ILE A 243 -17.12 -16.69 -16.62
CA ILE A 243 -17.88 -15.46 -16.86
C ILE A 243 -17.03 -14.23 -16.62
N ILE A 244 -17.25 -13.20 -17.43
CA ILE A 244 -16.64 -11.89 -17.30
C ILE A 244 -17.57 -11.01 -16.48
N ILE A 245 -17.05 -10.44 -15.40
CA ILE A 245 -17.78 -9.62 -14.44
C ILE A 245 -17.19 -8.22 -14.43
N ASP A 246 -18.05 -7.20 -14.40
CA ASP A 246 -17.65 -5.82 -14.11
C ASP A 246 -17.36 -5.68 -12.61
N THR A 247 -16.12 -5.35 -12.23
CA THR A 247 -15.71 -5.26 -10.82
C THR A 247 -16.31 -4.05 -10.09
N LYS A 248 -16.68 -2.99 -10.83
CA LYS A 248 -17.26 -1.77 -10.25
C LYS A 248 -18.76 -1.91 -10.03
N ALA A 249 -19.46 -2.47 -11.01
CA ALA A 249 -20.91 -2.68 -10.93
C ALA A 249 -21.29 -4.01 -10.26
N GLY A 250 -20.38 -4.99 -10.23
CA GLY A 250 -20.68 -6.35 -9.79
C GLY A 250 -21.64 -7.09 -10.71
N SER A 251 -21.70 -6.71 -11.99
CA SER A 251 -22.66 -7.23 -12.97
C SER A 251 -22.01 -8.16 -13.99
N TYR A 252 -22.80 -9.09 -14.50
CA TYR A 252 -22.40 -9.96 -15.60
C TYR A 252 -22.22 -9.15 -16.89
N ILE A 253 -21.10 -9.35 -17.59
CA ILE A 253 -20.84 -8.77 -18.92
C ILE A 253 -21.09 -9.82 -20.01
N SER A 254 -20.32 -10.90 -20.01
CA SER A 254 -20.37 -11.95 -21.04
C SER A 254 -19.73 -13.25 -20.55
N ARG A 255 -19.84 -14.35 -21.31
CA ARG A 255 -18.98 -15.52 -21.06
C ARG A 255 -17.61 -15.30 -21.69
N ALA A 256 -16.57 -15.86 -21.08
CA ALA A 256 -15.19 -15.70 -21.57
C ALA A 256 -14.99 -16.32 -22.96
N LYS A 257 -15.66 -17.44 -23.25
CA LYS A 257 -15.57 -18.17 -24.54
C LYS A 257 -16.13 -17.39 -25.74
N ASP A 258 -16.97 -16.38 -25.49
CA ASP A 258 -17.65 -15.61 -26.55
C ASP A 258 -16.78 -14.44 -27.07
N LYS A 259 -15.70 -14.06 -26.35
CA LYS A 259 -14.68 -13.13 -26.87
C LYS A 259 -13.69 -13.91 -27.74
N LYS A 260 -13.81 -13.75 -29.05
CA LYS A 260 -12.90 -14.30 -30.07
C LYS A 260 -11.91 -13.25 -30.54
#